data_AF-A0A3D3BPR4-F1
#
_entry.id   AF-A0A3D3BPR4-F1
#
_cell.length_a   1.000
_cell.length_b   1.000
_cell.length_c   1.000
_cell.angle_alpha   90.00
_cell.angle_beta   90.00
_cell.angle_gamma   90.00
#
_symmetry.space_group_name_H-M   'P 1'
#
loop_
_entity.id
_entity.type
_entity.pdbx_description
1 polymer ?
#
loop_
_entity_poly.entity_id
_entity_poly.type
_entity_poly.pdbx_seq_one_letter_code
_entity_poly.pdbx_strand_id
1 'polypeptide(L)'
;MTYQQFLKDPQGRKRYWARGHVGWTRFRQARPNTAHTALSDLERRGVIAGVITQNVDGLHEAAGSRNVIDLHGRLDRVVCLTCRTFEDRNDVHERLTRANPWLTGASDRINPDGDTDIPEDALDNFVMVPCTQCGGDLKPDVVYFGENVPVERVRNAYAMVDSVDALLVAGSSLTVYSGRRFALHAHKDGKPIAIINSGETKADDLASLRIDGDVGETLESLI
;
A
#
# COMPACT_ATOMS: atom_id res chain seq x y z
N MET A 1 -9.41 -8.64 8.44
CA MET A 1 -9.20 -10.03 7.99
C MET A 1 -7.70 -10.30 7.86
N THR A 2 -7.21 -11.36 8.49
CA THR A 2 -5.81 -11.81 8.35
C THR A 2 -5.61 -12.65 7.09
N TYR A 3 -4.36 -12.88 6.71
CA TYR A 3 -4.03 -13.74 5.55
C TYR A 3 -4.62 -15.15 5.69
N GLN A 4 -4.48 -15.75 6.88
CA GLN A 4 -4.99 -17.09 7.15
C GLN A 4 -6.51 -17.16 7.05
N GLN A 5 -7.22 -16.12 7.52
CA GLN A 5 -8.66 -15.99 7.34
C GLN A 5 -9.02 -15.89 5.86
N PHE A 6 -8.31 -15.07 5.08
CA PHE A 6 -8.54 -14.94 3.63
C PHE A 6 -8.44 -16.30 2.92
N LEU A 7 -7.44 -17.10 3.25
CA LEU A 7 -7.23 -18.43 2.64
C LEU A 7 -8.28 -19.46 3.05
N LYS A 8 -8.71 -19.45 4.32
CA LYS A 8 -9.57 -20.51 4.89
C LYS A 8 -11.07 -20.23 4.79
N ASP A 9 -11.46 -18.96 4.61
CA ASP A 9 -12.86 -18.54 4.60
C ASP A 9 -13.26 -17.98 3.22
N PRO A 10 -13.83 -18.81 2.33
CA PRO A 10 -14.32 -18.37 1.03
C PRO A 10 -15.39 -17.28 1.13
N GLN A 11 -16.23 -17.30 2.19
CA GLN A 11 -17.29 -16.32 2.34
C GLN A 11 -16.73 -14.98 2.79
N GLY A 12 -15.84 -14.97 3.78
CA GLY A 12 -15.10 -13.77 4.18
C GLY A 12 -14.30 -13.16 3.03
N ARG A 13 -13.74 -14.00 2.16
CA ARG A 13 -13.07 -13.57 0.92
C ARG A 13 -14.01 -12.86 -0.04
N LYS A 14 -15.20 -13.42 -0.28
CA LYS A 14 -16.24 -12.76 -1.11
C LYS A 14 -16.61 -11.39 -0.54
N ARG A 15 -16.89 -11.31 0.76
CA ARG A 15 -17.27 -10.05 1.43
C ARG A 15 -16.16 -9.00 1.34
N TYR A 16 -14.91 -9.41 1.48
CA TYR A 16 -13.77 -8.53 1.29
C TYR A 16 -13.67 -7.99 -0.14
N TRP A 17 -13.81 -8.85 -1.14
CA TRP A 17 -13.79 -8.45 -2.54
C TRP A 17 -14.98 -7.56 -2.91
N ALA A 18 -16.16 -7.81 -2.34
CA ALA A 18 -17.33 -6.97 -2.52
C ALA A 18 -17.09 -5.54 -2.00
N ARG A 19 -16.62 -5.39 -0.75
CA ARG A 19 -16.27 -4.07 -0.18
C ARG A 19 -15.15 -3.40 -0.99
N GLY A 20 -14.09 -4.15 -1.32
CA GLY A 20 -12.99 -3.66 -2.14
C GLY A 20 -13.39 -3.33 -3.59
N HIS A 21 -14.45 -3.93 -4.12
CA HIS A 21 -14.99 -3.60 -5.43
C HIS A 21 -15.68 -2.24 -5.40
N VAL A 22 -16.50 -1.98 -4.37
CA VAL A 22 -17.20 -0.70 -4.25
C VAL A 22 -16.22 0.45 -3.93
N GLY A 23 -15.24 0.22 -3.05
CA GLY A 23 -14.21 1.20 -2.73
C GLY A 23 -13.22 1.47 -3.89
N TRP A 24 -13.11 0.56 -4.87
CA TRP A 24 -12.11 0.68 -5.94
C TRP A 24 -12.25 1.96 -6.75
N THR A 25 -13.47 2.42 -7.03
CA THR A 25 -13.72 3.62 -7.83
C THR A 25 -13.14 4.87 -7.20
N ARG A 26 -13.25 5.03 -5.88
CA ARG A 26 -12.63 6.16 -5.15
C ARG A 26 -11.12 5.99 -5.10
N PHE A 27 -10.65 4.79 -4.81
CA PHE A 27 -9.23 4.51 -4.72
C PHE A 27 -8.47 4.85 -6.01
N ARG A 28 -8.98 4.43 -7.18
CA ARG A 28 -8.36 4.73 -8.48
C ARG A 28 -8.39 6.21 -8.89
N GLN A 29 -9.20 7.03 -8.21
CA GLN A 29 -9.27 8.48 -8.45
C GLN A 29 -8.27 9.27 -7.60
N ALA A 30 -7.68 8.65 -6.58
CA ALA A 30 -6.65 9.29 -5.76
C ALA A 30 -5.52 9.82 -6.64
N ARG A 31 -5.05 11.02 -6.31
CA ARG A 31 -3.95 11.69 -7.01
C ARG A 31 -2.81 11.92 -6.04
N PRO A 32 -1.56 11.92 -6.54
CA PRO A 32 -0.43 12.30 -5.70
C PRO A 32 -0.61 13.70 -5.13
N ASN A 33 -0.18 13.89 -3.89
CA ASN A 33 -0.16 15.19 -3.22
C ASN A 33 1.27 15.79 -3.23
N THR A 34 1.41 16.96 -2.61
CA THR A 34 2.68 17.70 -2.50
C THR A 34 3.84 16.86 -1.98
N ALA A 35 3.63 15.99 -0.98
CA ALA A 35 4.68 15.13 -0.46
C ALA A 35 5.21 14.16 -1.53
N HIS A 36 4.32 13.56 -2.32
CA HIS A 36 4.72 12.63 -3.37
C HIS A 36 5.50 13.33 -4.49
N THR A 37 5.02 14.51 -4.92
CA THR A 37 5.71 15.32 -5.94
C THR A 37 7.05 15.83 -5.42
N ALA A 38 7.13 16.20 -4.14
CA ALA A 38 8.36 16.66 -3.53
C ALA A 38 9.44 15.55 -3.48
N LEU A 39 9.06 14.32 -3.08
CA LEU A 39 9.97 13.18 -3.11
C LEU A 39 10.44 12.85 -4.53
N SER A 40 9.53 12.87 -5.50
CA SER A 40 9.85 12.68 -6.93
C SER A 40 10.87 13.72 -7.43
N ASP A 41 10.71 14.99 -7.04
CA ASP A 41 11.62 16.07 -7.39
C ASP A 41 12.99 15.93 -6.71
N LEU A 42 13.03 15.55 -5.44
CA LEU A 42 14.27 15.27 -4.71
C LEU A 42 15.02 14.08 -5.30
N GLU A 43 14.32 13.03 -5.73
CA GLU A 43 14.92 11.88 -6.43
C GLU A 43 15.52 12.33 -7.76
N ARG A 44 14.79 13.11 -8.56
CA ARG A 44 15.28 13.65 -9.83
C ARG A 44 16.52 14.52 -9.67
N ARG A 45 16.65 15.24 -8.55
CA ARG A 45 17.82 16.05 -8.19
C ARG A 45 18.97 15.22 -7.61
N GLY A 46 18.79 13.93 -7.39
CA GLY A 46 19.79 13.04 -6.80
C GLY A 46 19.97 13.21 -5.29
N VAL A 47 19.03 13.86 -4.61
CA VAL A 47 19.08 14.09 -3.15
C VAL A 47 18.65 12.83 -2.39
N ILE A 48 17.65 12.11 -2.91
CA ILE A 48 17.27 10.79 -2.39
C ILE A 48 17.53 9.71 -3.44
N ALA A 49 17.92 8.52 -2.99
CA ALA A 49 18.19 7.40 -3.89
C ALA A 49 16.94 6.62 -4.31
N GLY A 50 15.86 6.71 -3.52
CA GLY A 50 14.61 5.98 -3.77
C GLY A 50 13.65 6.04 -2.58
N VAL A 51 12.50 5.38 -2.73
CA VAL A 51 11.42 5.35 -1.74
C VAL A 51 11.07 3.90 -1.39
N ILE A 52 11.07 3.57 -0.11
CA ILE A 52 10.46 2.34 0.41
C ILE A 52 9.12 2.72 1.01
N THR A 53 8.01 2.33 0.37
CA THR A 53 6.68 2.72 0.82
C THR A 53 5.94 1.55 1.49
N GLN A 54 5.25 1.85 2.58
CA GLN A 54 4.30 0.93 3.23
C GLN A 54 2.90 1.05 2.63
N ASN A 55 2.67 2.09 1.83
CA ASN A 55 1.42 2.31 1.14
C ASN A 55 1.28 1.31 0.00
N VAL A 56 0.03 1.14 -0.47
CA VAL A 56 -0.34 0.18 -1.52
C VAL A 56 -1.05 0.88 -2.69
N ASP A 57 -0.95 2.21 -2.74
CA ASP A 57 -1.71 3.11 -3.62
C ASP A 57 -1.05 3.44 -4.95
N GLY A 58 0.25 3.21 -5.09
CA GLY A 58 1.01 3.52 -6.31
C GLY A 58 1.14 5.02 -6.56
N LEU A 59 0.89 5.87 -5.56
CA LEU A 59 0.92 7.33 -5.74
C LEU A 59 2.35 7.87 -5.89
N HIS A 60 3.37 7.17 -5.40
CA HIS A 60 4.76 7.57 -5.59
C HIS A 60 5.17 7.51 -7.06
N GLU A 61 4.88 6.40 -7.75
CA GLU A 61 5.14 6.26 -9.18
C GLU A 61 4.24 7.16 -10.02
N ALA A 62 2.98 7.34 -9.61
CA ALA A 62 2.08 8.29 -10.26
C ALA A 62 2.59 9.75 -10.15
N ALA A 63 3.37 10.08 -9.10
CA ALA A 63 4.06 11.37 -8.96
C ALA A 63 5.37 11.46 -9.76
N GLY A 64 5.82 10.36 -10.37
CA GLY A 64 7.05 10.29 -11.16
C GLY A 64 8.26 9.70 -10.44
N SER A 65 8.11 9.21 -9.20
CA SER A 65 9.19 8.49 -8.52
C SER A 65 9.55 7.23 -9.30
N ARG A 66 10.85 6.93 -9.45
CA ARG A 66 11.34 5.83 -10.31
C ARG A 66 11.86 4.64 -9.53
N ASN A 67 12.57 4.87 -8.43
CA ASN A 67 13.14 3.84 -7.59
C ASN A 67 12.27 3.59 -6.36
N VAL A 68 11.13 2.93 -6.57
CA VAL A 68 10.13 2.66 -5.53
C VAL A 68 10.10 1.18 -5.17
N ILE A 69 10.10 0.88 -3.87
CA ILE A 69 9.84 -0.46 -3.33
C ILE A 69 8.50 -0.44 -2.60
N ASP A 70 7.49 -1.07 -3.21
CA ASP A 70 6.17 -1.28 -2.62
C ASP A 70 6.22 -2.38 -1.56
N LEU A 71 6.68 -2.04 -0.34
CA LEU A 71 6.96 -3.01 0.71
C LEU A 71 5.76 -3.94 0.96
N HIS A 72 4.56 -3.35 1.00
CA HIS A 72 3.32 -4.07 1.23
C HIS A 72 2.57 -4.42 -0.07
N GLY A 73 3.22 -4.32 -1.23
CA GLY A 73 2.63 -4.62 -2.54
C GLY A 73 1.72 -3.49 -3.04
N ARG A 74 0.88 -3.76 -4.03
CA ARG A 74 0.02 -2.76 -4.67
C ARG A 74 -1.41 -3.24 -4.83
N LEU A 75 -2.38 -2.35 -4.60
CA LEU A 75 -3.81 -2.63 -4.79
C LEU A 75 -4.23 -2.60 -6.25
N ASP A 76 -3.46 -1.97 -7.13
CA ASP A 76 -3.73 -1.95 -8.58
C ASP A 76 -3.32 -3.24 -9.31
N ARG A 77 -2.80 -4.22 -8.57
CA ARG A 77 -2.47 -5.56 -9.06
C ARG A 77 -3.24 -6.62 -8.28
N VAL A 78 -3.58 -7.69 -8.98
CA VAL A 78 -4.26 -8.86 -8.41
C VAL A 78 -3.41 -10.09 -8.70
N VAL A 79 -3.20 -10.94 -7.71
CA VAL A 79 -2.43 -12.18 -7.84
C VAL A 79 -3.33 -13.39 -7.67
N CYS A 80 -3.16 -14.38 -8.55
CA CYS A 80 -3.79 -15.68 -8.36
C CYS A 80 -3.11 -16.46 -7.22
N LEU A 81 -3.90 -17.02 -6.32
CA LEU A 81 -3.41 -17.87 -5.23
C LEU A 81 -2.89 -19.23 -5.71
N THR A 82 -3.29 -19.67 -6.91
CA THR A 82 -2.90 -20.96 -7.49
C THR A 82 -1.70 -20.83 -8.43
N CYS A 83 -1.85 -20.14 -9.57
CA CYS A 83 -0.80 -20.06 -10.59
C CYS A 83 0.15 -18.86 -10.41
N ARG A 84 -0.09 -17.99 -9.42
CA ARG A 84 0.72 -16.78 -9.13
C ARG A 84 0.79 -15.76 -10.28
N THR A 85 -0.02 -15.92 -11.33
CA THR A 85 -0.15 -14.91 -12.39
C THR A 85 -0.75 -13.62 -11.82
N PHE A 86 -0.22 -12.49 -12.29
CA PHE A 86 -0.76 -11.18 -12.01
C PHE A 86 -1.79 -10.76 -13.07
N GLU A 87 -2.83 -10.07 -12.61
CA GLU A 87 -3.85 -9.44 -13.43
C GLU A 87 -3.99 -7.96 -13.02
N ASP A 88 -4.32 -7.09 -13.96
CA ASP A 88 -4.62 -5.69 -13.67
C ASP A 88 -5.90 -5.59 -12.83
N ARG A 89 -5.88 -4.77 -11.77
CA ARG A 89 -7.03 -4.63 -10.88
C ARG A 89 -8.25 -4.05 -11.58
N ASN A 90 -8.09 -3.21 -12.61
CA ASN A 90 -9.18 -2.65 -13.40
C ASN A 90 -9.85 -3.75 -14.25
N ASP A 91 -9.09 -4.62 -14.88
CA ASP A 91 -9.64 -5.76 -15.63
C ASP A 91 -10.45 -6.70 -14.71
N VAL A 92 -9.94 -6.93 -13.49
CA VAL A 92 -10.67 -7.68 -12.47
C VAL A 92 -11.93 -6.91 -12.03
N HIS A 93 -11.84 -5.60 -11.86
CA HIS A 93 -12.97 -4.76 -11.48
C HIS A 93 -14.08 -4.81 -12.53
N GLU A 94 -13.78 -4.67 -13.82
CA GLU A 94 -14.77 -4.73 -14.89
C GLU A 94 -15.47 -6.10 -14.98
N ARG A 95 -14.72 -7.19 -14.77
CA ARG A 95 -15.32 -8.54 -14.68
C ARG A 95 -16.23 -8.67 -13.46
N LEU A 96 -15.82 -8.15 -12.31
CA LEU A 96 -16.64 -8.14 -11.10
C LEU A 96 -17.92 -7.30 -11.30
N THR A 97 -17.85 -6.13 -11.96
CA THR A 97 -19.03 -5.32 -12.30
C THR A 97 -20.00 -6.09 -13.17
N ARG A 98 -19.50 -6.76 -14.22
CA ARG A 98 -20.35 -7.59 -15.11
C ARG A 98 -20.99 -8.77 -14.37
N ALA A 99 -20.27 -9.39 -13.43
CA ALA A 99 -20.80 -10.49 -12.62
C ALA A 99 -21.77 -10.01 -11.52
N ASN A 100 -21.71 -8.74 -11.12
CA ASN A 100 -22.49 -8.17 -10.03
C ASN A 100 -23.18 -6.84 -10.45
N PRO A 101 -24.06 -6.85 -11.47
CA PRO A 101 -24.68 -5.62 -11.96
C PRO A 101 -25.53 -4.91 -10.89
N TRP A 102 -26.00 -5.66 -9.88
CA TRP A 102 -26.77 -5.15 -8.74
C TRP A 102 -25.97 -4.27 -7.78
N LEU A 103 -24.63 -4.30 -7.82
CA LEU A 103 -23.75 -3.42 -7.03
C LEU A 103 -23.44 -2.10 -7.73
N THR A 104 -23.87 -1.92 -8.99
CA THR A 104 -23.65 -0.69 -9.74
C THR A 104 -24.38 0.46 -9.04
N GLY A 105 -23.66 1.54 -8.68
CA GLY A 105 -24.20 2.69 -7.95
C GLY A 105 -24.10 2.61 -6.42
N ALA A 106 -23.67 1.47 -5.84
CA ALA A 106 -23.39 1.39 -4.40
C ALA A 106 -22.17 2.23 -3.97
N SER A 107 -21.29 2.60 -4.92
CA SER A 107 -20.12 3.45 -4.70
C SER A 107 -20.45 4.88 -4.28
N ASP A 108 -21.69 5.33 -4.54
CA ASP A 108 -22.15 6.67 -4.17
C ASP A 108 -22.56 6.74 -2.68
N ARG A 109 -22.59 5.60 -1.98
CA ARG A 109 -22.93 5.46 -0.55
C ARG A 109 -21.74 5.01 0.30
N ILE A 110 -20.56 5.55 0.00
CA ILE A 110 -19.38 5.36 0.84
C ILE A 110 -19.31 6.53 1.82
N ASN A 111 -19.31 6.22 3.10
CA ASN A 111 -19.26 7.15 4.22
C ASN A 111 -17.91 7.93 4.25
N PRO A 112 -17.83 9.04 5.01
CA PRO A 112 -16.60 9.85 5.12
C PRO A 112 -15.38 9.08 5.65
N ASP A 113 -15.60 7.98 6.38
CA ASP A 113 -14.58 7.07 6.90
C ASP A 113 -14.13 5.99 5.89
N GLY A 114 -14.73 5.98 4.70
CA GLY A 114 -14.42 5.02 3.64
C GLY A 114 -15.19 3.70 3.75
N ASP A 115 -16.08 3.54 4.73
CA ASP A 115 -16.92 2.35 4.83
C ASP A 115 -18.11 2.42 3.87
N THR A 116 -18.58 1.24 3.45
CA THR A 116 -19.67 1.14 2.47
C THR A 116 -20.93 0.64 3.16
N ASP A 117 -22.05 1.34 3.00
CA ASP A 117 -23.36 0.90 3.49
C ASP A 117 -23.92 -0.21 2.59
N ILE A 118 -23.26 -1.38 2.57
CA ILE A 118 -23.78 -2.59 1.92
C ILE A 118 -24.26 -3.53 3.02
N PRO A 119 -25.57 -3.87 3.06
CA PRO A 119 -26.10 -4.85 4.00
C PRO A 119 -25.31 -6.18 3.94
N GLU A 120 -25.00 -6.75 5.10
CA GLU A 120 -24.14 -7.95 5.19
C GLU A 120 -24.75 -9.16 4.44
N ASP A 121 -26.08 -9.25 4.43
CA ASP A 121 -26.85 -10.25 3.68
C ASP A 121 -26.76 -10.07 2.16
N ALA A 122 -26.63 -8.84 1.68
CA ALA A 122 -26.39 -8.56 0.27
C ALA A 122 -24.99 -8.99 -0.17
N LEU A 123 -23.97 -8.84 0.71
CA LEU A 123 -22.60 -9.25 0.41
C LEU A 123 -22.47 -10.77 0.16
N ASP A 124 -23.37 -11.57 0.71
CA ASP A 124 -23.36 -13.02 0.51
C ASP A 124 -23.71 -13.44 -0.93
N ASN A 125 -24.43 -12.57 -1.65
CA ASN A 125 -24.78 -12.76 -3.06
C ASN A 125 -23.68 -12.31 -4.03
N PHE A 126 -22.54 -11.83 -3.51
CA PHE A 126 -21.42 -11.40 -4.36
C PHE A 126 -20.82 -12.58 -5.14
N VAL A 127 -20.76 -12.42 -6.46
CA VAL A 127 -20.18 -13.37 -7.39
C VAL A 127 -18.73 -13.01 -7.63
N MET A 128 -17.83 -13.86 -7.15
CA MET A 128 -16.40 -13.76 -7.44
C MET A 128 -16.09 -14.18 -8.87
N VAL A 129 -15.09 -13.54 -9.47
CA VAL A 129 -14.55 -13.93 -10.78
C VAL A 129 -13.25 -14.72 -10.59
N PRO A 130 -13.02 -15.79 -11.37
CA PRO A 130 -11.83 -16.60 -11.24
C PRO A 130 -10.64 -15.98 -12.01
N CYS A 131 -9.43 -16.49 -11.73
CA CYS A 131 -8.25 -16.20 -12.54
C CYS A 131 -8.47 -16.60 -14.00
N THR A 132 -8.07 -15.70 -14.90
CA THR A 132 -8.17 -15.87 -16.36
C THR A 132 -7.29 -17.00 -16.90
N GLN A 133 -6.24 -17.38 -16.19
CA GLN A 133 -5.28 -18.40 -16.64
C GLN A 133 -5.59 -19.82 -16.13
N CYS A 134 -5.98 -19.96 -14.86
CA CYS A 134 -6.13 -21.28 -14.24
C CYS A 134 -7.48 -21.51 -13.54
N GLY A 135 -8.37 -20.52 -13.51
CA GLY A 135 -9.63 -20.61 -12.79
C GLY A 135 -9.52 -20.44 -11.27
N GLY A 136 -8.30 -20.31 -10.73
CA GLY A 136 -8.04 -20.22 -9.29
C GLY A 136 -8.46 -18.90 -8.65
N ASP A 137 -8.42 -18.87 -7.32
CA ASP A 137 -8.85 -17.72 -6.54
C ASP A 137 -7.90 -16.53 -6.68
N LEU A 138 -8.50 -15.33 -6.70
CA LEU A 138 -7.79 -14.07 -6.79
C LEU A 138 -7.64 -13.41 -5.41
N LYS A 139 -6.51 -12.74 -5.21
CA LYS A 139 -6.20 -11.91 -4.04
C LYS A 139 -5.55 -10.60 -4.53
N PRO A 140 -5.86 -9.42 -3.97
CA PRO A 140 -5.06 -8.23 -4.28
C PRO A 140 -3.59 -8.48 -3.91
N ASP A 141 -2.66 -7.93 -4.70
CA ASP A 141 -1.23 -8.08 -4.46
C ASP A 141 -0.74 -7.17 -3.30
N VAL A 142 -1.39 -7.28 -2.15
CA VAL A 142 -1.01 -6.60 -0.92
C VAL A 142 -0.59 -7.58 0.15
N VAL A 143 0.31 -7.21 1.04
CA VAL A 143 0.73 -8.05 2.16
C VAL A 143 -0.27 -7.88 3.30
N TYR A 144 -0.98 -8.95 3.64
CA TYR A 144 -1.98 -8.95 4.70
C TYR A 144 -1.31 -9.06 6.08
N PHE A 145 -2.04 -8.69 7.14
CA PHE A 145 -1.63 -9.05 8.49
C PHE A 145 -1.49 -10.56 8.62
N GLY A 146 -0.32 -11.00 9.11
CA GLY A 146 0.07 -12.42 9.19
C GLY A 146 0.59 -13.02 7.89
N GLU A 147 0.72 -12.23 6.81
CA GLU A 147 1.44 -12.61 5.59
C GLU A 147 2.88 -12.10 5.67
N ASN A 148 3.82 -12.87 5.14
CA ASN A 148 5.20 -12.43 5.04
C ASN A 148 5.38 -11.54 3.81
N VAL A 149 6.07 -10.42 3.99
CA VAL A 149 6.59 -9.65 2.84
C VAL A 149 7.53 -10.56 2.03
N PRO A 150 7.43 -10.61 0.69
CA PRO A 150 8.30 -11.42 -0.14
C PRO A 150 9.78 -11.19 0.15
N VAL A 151 10.55 -12.27 0.29
CA VAL A 151 11.96 -12.23 0.73
C VAL A 151 12.80 -11.30 -0.15
N GLU A 152 12.68 -11.43 -1.48
CA GLU A 152 13.40 -10.59 -2.42
C GLU A 152 13.07 -9.10 -2.28
N ARG A 153 11.82 -8.77 -1.94
CA ARG A 153 11.41 -7.38 -1.72
C ARG A 153 12.05 -6.81 -0.46
N VAL A 154 12.10 -7.60 0.62
CA VAL A 154 12.79 -7.22 1.85
C VAL A 154 14.29 -7.07 1.61
N ARG A 155 14.91 -8.00 0.88
CA ARG A 155 16.33 -7.97 0.52
C ARG A 155 16.67 -6.70 -0.27
N ASN A 156 15.86 -6.35 -1.26
CA ASN A 156 16.06 -5.12 -2.05
C ASN A 156 15.87 -3.86 -1.20
N ALA A 157 14.94 -3.86 -0.25
CA ALA A 157 14.74 -2.74 0.67
C ALA A 157 15.96 -2.54 1.59
N TYR A 158 16.52 -3.62 2.13
CA TYR A 158 17.78 -3.54 2.88
C TYR A 158 18.93 -3.03 2.01
N ALA A 159 19.10 -3.56 0.80
CA ALA A 159 20.14 -3.11 -0.11
C ALA A 159 20.04 -1.61 -0.44
N MET A 160 18.82 -1.08 -0.58
CA MET A 160 18.59 0.36 -0.78
C MET A 160 19.04 1.16 0.46
N VAL A 161 18.65 0.73 1.67
CA VAL A 161 19.08 1.38 2.93
C VAL A 161 20.60 1.30 3.09
N ASP A 162 21.22 0.18 2.72
CA ASP A 162 22.68 -0.02 2.78
C ASP A 162 23.42 0.94 1.84
N SER A 163 22.82 1.29 0.69
CA SER A 163 23.43 2.14 -0.35
C SER A 163 23.40 3.65 -0.08
N VAL A 164 22.68 4.11 0.95
CA VAL A 164 22.51 5.55 1.26
C VAL A 164 23.17 5.93 2.58
N ASP A 165 23.47 7.21 2.77
CA ASP A 165 24.14 7.68 3.99
C ASP A 165 23.16 8.06 5.13
N ALA A 166 21.87 8.22 4.83
CA ALA A 166 20.85 8.63 5.80
C ALA A 166 19.49 8.02 5.47
N LEU A 167 18.61 7.90 6.48
CA LEU A 167 17.22 7.46 6.32
C LEU A 167 16.26 8.59 6.69
N LEU A 168 15.31 8.89 5.80
CA LEU A 168 14.15 9.73 6.11
C LEU A 168 12.91 8.85 6.29
N VAL A 169 12.26 8.97 7.45
CA VAL A 169 10.92 8.42 7.71
C VAL A 169 9.91 9.54 7.52
N ALA A 170 9.02 9.41 6.55
CA ALA A 170 8.00 10.41 6.24
C ALA A 170 6.59 9.81 6.40
N GLY A 171 5.79 10.35 7.33
CA GLY A 171 4.38 10.00 7.47
C GLY A 171 4.10 8.56 7.93
N SER A 172 4.92 8.02 8.84
CA SER A 172 4.67 6.70 9.43
C SER A 172 4.86 6.69 10.93
N SER A 173 3.88 6.13 11.65
CA SER A 173 4.02 5.84 13.09
C SER A 173 5.05 4.75 13.40
N LEU A 174 5.47 3.99 12.38
CA LEU A 174 6.36 2.82 12.50
C LEU A 174 5.90 1.79 13.55
N THR A 175 4.60 1.73 13.85
CA THR A 175 4.06 0.76 14.81
C THR A 175 4.18 -0.67 14.29
N VAL A 176 4.11 -0.84 12.97
CA VAL A 176 4.28 -2.14 12.32
C VAL A 176 5.76 -2.42 12.06
N TYR A 177 6.23 -3.58 12.51
CA TYR A 177 7.64 -3.94 12.43
C TYR A 177 8.18 -4.01 10.99
N SER A 178 7.33 -4.32 10.01
CA SER A 178 7.72 -4.43 8.60
C SER A 178 8.40 -3.17 8.06
N GLY A 179 7.92 -1.98 8.43
CA GLY A 179 8.58 -0.71 8.13
C GLY A 179 9.67 -0.38 9.15
N ARG A 180 9.38 -0.53 10.45
CA ARG A 180 10.30 -0.16 11.55
C ARG A 180 11.67 -0.82 11.47
N ARG A 181 11.76 -2.05 10.94
CA ARG A 181 13.03 -2.77 10.80
C ARG A 181 14.09 -2.01 9.99
N PHE A 182 13.69 -1.12 9.07
CA PHE A 182 14.64 -0.34 8.29
C PHE A 182 15.22 0.82 9.09
N ALA A 183 14.44 1.45 9.98
CA ALA A 183 14.94 2.42 10.94
C ALA A 183 15.88 1.78 11.96
N LEU A 184 15.52 0.60 12.50
CA LEU A 184 16.39 -0.15 13.40
C LEU A 184 17.72 -0.54 12.74
N HIS A 185 17.68 -0.92 11.46
CA HIS A 185 18.86 -1.27 10.67
C HIS A 185 19.76 -0.06 10.41
N ALA A 186 19.19 1.05 9.93
CA ALA A 186 19.92 2.30 9.74
C ALA A 186 20.60 2.77 11.04
N HIS A 187 19.90 2.70 12.17
CA HIS A 187 20.45 3.06 13.47
C HIS A 187 21.62 2.16 13.89
N LYS A 188 21.46 0.84 13.71
CA LYS A 188 22.52 -0.14 14.00
C LYS A 188 23.79 0.12 13.19
N ASP A 189 23.63 0.56 11.95
CA ASP A 189 24.74 0.88 11.04
C ASP A 189 25.28 2.30 11.24
N GLY A 190 24.80 3.04 12.25
CA GLY A 190 25.25 4.39 12.59
C GLY A 190 24.79 5.46 11.62
N LYS A 191 23.80 5.18 10.77
CA LYS A 191 23.26 6.14 9.79
C LYS A 191 22.29 7.10 10.49
N PRO A 192 22.39 8.43 10.26
CA PRO A 192 21.44 9.38 10.79
C PRO A 192 20.02 9.11 10.26
N ILE A 193 19.04 9.28 11.15
CA ILE A 193 17.62 9.09 10.86
C ILE A 193 16.90 10.41 11.09
N ALA A 194 16.25 10.92 10.05
CA ALA A 194 15.30 12.03 10.17
C ALA A 194 13.87 11.48 10.14
N ILE A 195 12.99 12.04 10.96
CA ILE A 195 11.56 11.69 10.99
C ILE A 195 10.72 12.95 10.79
N ILE A 196 9.83 12.91 9.80
CA ILE A 196 8.77 13.91 9.59
C ILE A 196 7.44 13.18 9.76
N ASN A 197 6.74 13.41 10.86
CA ASN A 197 5.46 12.76 11.13
C ASN A 197 4.63 13.57 12.11
N SER A 198 3.34 13.76 11.83
CA SER A 198 2.42 14.31 12.81
C SER A 198 2.18 13.29 13.94
N GLY A 199 2.58 13.64 15.16
CA GLY A 199 2.50 12.76 16.32
C GLY A 199 3.60 11.70 16.42
N GLU A 200 3.63 10.99 17.55
CA GLU A 200 4.70 10.05 17.96
C GLU A 200 4.93 8.88 16.99
N THR A 201 6.18 8.41 16.91
CA THR A 201 6.53 7.17 16.21
C THR A 201 7.27 6.19 17.12
N LYS A 202 7.30 4.91 16.71
CA LYS A 202 8.07 3.86 17.41
C LYS A 202 9.58 3.88 17.11
N ALA A 203 10.10 4.97 16.55
CA ALA A 203 11.53 5.15 16.29
C ALA A 203 12.04 6.54 16.71
N ASP A 204 11.29 7.27 17.55
CA ASP A 204 11.64 8.63 17.96
C ASP A 204 12.95 8.70 18.74
N ASP A 205 13.20 7.66 19.54
CA ASP A 205 14.44 7.44 20.29
C ASP A 205 15.65 7.13 19.41
N LEU A 206 15.42 6.74 18.14
CA LEU A 206 16.47 6.45 17.17
C LEU A 206 16.80 7.64 16.27
N ALA A 207 15.95 8.68 16.27
CA ALA A 207 16.02 9.79 15.34
C ALA A 207 17.12 10.79 15.73
N SER A 208 17.94 11.19 14.76
CA SER A 208 18.86 12.32 14.87
C SER A 208 18.12 13.66 14.72
N LEU A 209 17.01 13.66 13.98
CA LEU A 209 16.13 14.82 13.80
C LEU A 209 14.68 14.36 13.77
N ARG A 210 13.81 15.06 14.51
CA ARG A 210 12.37 14.80 14.53
C ARG A 210 11.61 16.10 14.30
N ILE A 211 10.75 16.10 13.30
CA ILE A 211 9.87 17.19 12.92
C ILE A 211 8.44 16.70 13.09
N ASP A 212 7.73 17.31 14.04
CA ASP A 212 6.29 17.12 14.22
C ASP A 212 5.54 18.12 13.34
N GLY A 213 4.97 17.65 12.24
CA GLY A 213 4.36 18.52 11.23
C GLY A 213 3.79 17.76 10.04
N ASP A 214 3.24 18.51 9.08
CA ASP A 214 2.78 17.97 7.81
C ASP A 214 3.98 17.59 6.93
N VAL A 215 3.90 16.41 6.32
CA VAL A 215 4.98 15.87 5.48
C VAL A 215 5.11 16.66 4.18
N GLY A 216 4.00 17.06 3.57
CA GLY A 216 3.98 17.79 2.32
C GLY A 216 4.60 19.17 2.47
N GLU A 217 4.12 19.95 3.44
CA GLU A 217 4.64 21.30 3.73
C GLU A 217 6.14 21.27 4.07
N THR A 218 6.56 20.30 4.90
CA THR A 218 7.97 20.17 5.30
C THR A 218 8.86 19.84 4.09
N LEU A 219 8.46 18.88 3.26
CA LEU A 219 9.26 18.48 2.09
C LEU A 219 9.27 19.55 1.00
N GLU A 220 8.16 20.26 0.78
CA GLU A 220 8.10 21.36 -0.18
C GLU A 220 9.08 22.48 0.17
N SER A 221 9.30 22.74 1.46
CA SER A 221 10.28 23.75 1.91
C SER A 221 11.74 23.44 1.57
N LEU A 222 12.04 22.21 1.11
CA LEU A 222 13.39 21.75 0.77
C LEU A 222 13.72 21.87 -0.73
N ILE A 223 12.76 22.29 -1.56
CA ILE A 223 12.80 22.24 -3.03
C ILE A 223 13.01 23.64 -3.63
#